data_AF-A0A7C5QNE2-F1
#
_entry.id   AF-A0A7C5QNE2-F1
#
_cell.length_a   1.000
_cell.length_b   1.000
_cell.length_c   1.000
_cell.angle_alpha   90.00
_cell.angle_beta   90.00
_cell.angle_gamma   90.00
#
_symmetry.space_group_name_H-M   'P 1'
#
loop_
_entity.id
_entity.type
_entity.pdbx_description
1 polymer ?
#
loop_
_entity_poly.entity_id
_entity_poly.type
_entity_poly.pdbx_seq_one_letter_code
_entity_poly.pdbx_strand_id
1 'polypeptide(L)'
;MLIEIKRADPRKVAALIERCHMETEVIVFSLSVRRMQLLAAANPRIRRFLVIAKQWPRHLPLRISGLGASRRLVRSRSDVTGVHRRGWKLFVWTVNRPADMQRLAAWGVDGLITDRPDRAKSCLAPR
;
A
#
# COMPACT_ATOMS: atom_id res chain seq x y z
N MET A 1 2.65 10.08 -3.84
CA MET A 1 1.77 10.35 -2.67
C MET A 1 0.81 9.18 -2.41
N LEU A 2 0.41 8.97 -1.16
CA LEU A 2 -0.52 7.92 -0.72
C LEU A 2 -1.87 8.55 -0.34
N ILE A 3 -2.99 8.09 -0.95
CA ILE A 3 -4.35 8.60 -0.66
C ILE A 3 -5.23 7.46 -0.16
N GLU A 4 -5.75 7.58 1.07
CA GLU A 4 -6.75 6.63 1.58
C GLU A 4 -8.18 7.10 1.31
N ILE A 5 -9.00 6.23 0.70
CA ILE A 5 -10.45 6.45 0.61
C ILE A 5 -11.16 5.70 1.74
N LYS A 6 -11.61 6.45 2.76
CA LYS A 6 -12.49 5.94 3.82
C LYS A 6 -13.97 5.99 3.43
N ARG A 7 -14.47 7.18 3.07
CA ARG A 7 -15.91 7.44 2.83
C ARG A 7 -16.21 8.14 1.50
N ALA A 8 -15.28 8.92 0.97
CA ALA A 8 -15.46 9.68 -0.28
C ALA A 8 -15.84 8.80 -1.48
N ASP A 9 -16.60 9.34 -2.43
CA ASP A 9 -16.91 8.67 -3.70
C ASP A 9 -15.63 8.50 -4.53
N PRO A 10 -15.21 7.26 -4.85
CA PRO A 10 -14.00 7.01 -5.60
C PRO A 10 -13.98 7.67 -6.99
N ARG A 11 -15.14 7.89 -7.61
CA ARG A 11 -15.25 8.53 -8.93
C ARG A 11 -14.86 10.01 -8.86
N LYS A 12 -15.28 10.70 -7.80
CA LYS A 12 -14.91 12.10 -7.56
C LYS A 12 -13.41 12.23 -7.24
N VAL A 13 -12.86 11.27 -6.50
CA VAL A 13 -11.41 11.22 -6.23
C VAL A 13 -10.62 11.00 -7.53
N ALA A 14 -11.06 10.07 -8.39
CA ALA A 14 -10.43 9.84 -9.69
C ALA A 14 -10.46 11.10 -10.58
N ALA A 15 -11.62 11.76 -10.69
CA ALA A 15 -11.75 12.99 -11.46
C ALA A 15 -10.85 14.11 -10.95
N LEU A 16 -10.64 14.22 -9.63
CA LEU A 16 -9.71 15.20 -9.07
C LEU A 16 -8.25 14.86 -9.41
N ILE A 17 -7.86 13.59 -9.29
CA ILE A 17 -6.51 13.12 -9.63
C ILE A 17 -6.20 13.42 -11.11
N GLU A 18 -7.15 13.14 -12.00
CA GLU A 18 -7.03 13.41 -13.45
C GLU A 18 -6.93 14.91 -13.75
N ARG A 19 -7.78 15.74 -13.13
CA ARG A 19 -7.70 17.20 -13.27
C ARG A 19 -6.36 17.78 -12.80
N CYS A 20 -5.69 17.11 -11.87
CA CYS A 20 -4.36 17.50 -11.39
C CYS A 20 -3.22 16.80 -12.14
N HIS A 21 -3.50 15.94 -13.13
CA HIS A 21 -2.51 15.15 -13.87
C HIS A 21 -1.60 14.30 -12.96
N MET A 22 -2.19 13.70 -11.91
CA MET A 22 -1.44 12.96 -10.87
C MET A 22 -1.62 11.44 -10.93
N GLU A 23 -2.14 10.88 -12.04
CA GLU A 23 -2.51 9.46 -12.15
C GLU A 23 -1.34 8.51 -11.87
N THR A 24 -0.13 8.91 -12.26
CA THR A 24 1.11 8.17 -12.00
C THR A 24 1.78 8.56 -10.70
N GLU A 25 1.47 9.73 -10.14
CA GLU A 25 2.13 10.29 -8.95
C GLU A 25 1.51 9.83 -7.63
N VAL A 26 0.31 9.27 -7.69
CA VAL A 26 -0.44 8.80 -6.53
C VAL A 26 -0.59 7.29 -6.50
N ILE A 27 -0.70 6.76 -5.29
CA ILE A 27 -1.22 5.42 -5.02
C ILE A 27 -2.46 5.61 -4.15
N VAL A 28 -3.61 5.16 -4.65
CA VAL A 28 -4.86 5.19 -3.91
C VAL A 28 -5.09 3.85 -3.22
N PHE A 29 -5.56 3.87 -1.98
CA PHE A 29 -5.85 2.64 -1.24
C PHE A 29 -7.13 2.72 -0.44
N SER A 30 -7.71 1.55 -0.16
CA SER A 30 -8.89 1.42 0.70
C SER A 30 -8.98 0.00 1.27
N LEU A 31 -9.63 -0.14 2.42
CA LEU A 31 -10.10 -1.42 2.95
C LEU A 31 -11.32 -1.95 2.19
N SER A 32 -12.02 -1.10 1.44
CA SER A 32 -13.21 -1.50 0.68
C SER A 32 -12.85 -1.89 -0.75
N VAL A 33 -12.98 -3.19 -1.05
CA VAL A 33 -12.82 -3.73 -2.41
C VAL A 33 -13.74 -3.04 -3.41
N ARG A 34 -15.01 -2.84 -3.04
CA ARG A 34 -15.99 -2.13 -3.88
C ARG A 34 -15.53 -0.72 -4.24
N ARG A 35 -14.92 0.02 -3.31
CA ARG A 35 -14.39 1.37 -3.61
C ARG A 35 -13.22 1.31 -4.58
N MET A 36 -12.35 0.31 -4.48
CA MET A 36 -11.25 0.14 -5.43
C MET A 36 -11.73 -0.32 -6.80
N GLN A 37 -12.80 -1.10 -6.89
CA GLN A 37 -13.45 -1.42 -8.16
C GLN A 37 -14.03 -0.18 -8.83
N LEU A 38 -14.74 0.68 -8.07
CA LEU A 38 -15.27 1.95 -8.60
C LEU A 38 -14.16 2.90 -9.04
N LEU A 39 -13.05 2.98 -8.30
CA LEU A 39 -11.88 3.77 -8.71
C LEU A 39 -11.28 3.22 -10.02
N ALA A 40 -11.09 1.91 -10.10
CA ALA A 40 -10.51 1.25 -11.27
C ALA A 40 -11.37 1.43 -12.53
N ALA A 41 -12.71 1.36 -12.38
CA ALA A 41 -13.65 1.61 -13.46
C ALA A 41 -13.65 3.09 -13.90
N ALA A 42 -13.49 4.02 -12.96
CA ALA A 42 -13.45 5.45 -13.27
C ALA A 42 -12.17 5.85 -14.01
N ASN A 43 -11.00 5.36 -13.57
CA ASN A 43 -9.74 5.60 -14.27
C ASN A 43 -8.75 4.44 -14.04
N PRO A 44 -8.52 3.57 -15.04
CA PRO A 44 -7.65 2.41 -14.91
C PRO A 44 -6.15 2.75 -14.85
N ARG A 45 -5.73 4.00 -15.12
CA ARG A 45 -4.32 4.42 -15.01
C ARG A 45 -3.88 4.68 -13.58
N ILE A 46 -4.80 5.05 -12.68
CA ILE A 46 -4.49 5.39 -11.29
C ILE A 46 -3.98 4.15 -10.54
N ARG A 47 -2.74 4.18 -10.04
CA ARG A 47 -2.18 3.06 -9.25
C ARG A 47 -2.99 2.86 -7.97
N ARG A 48 -3.30 1.60 -7.65
CA ARG A 48 -4.19 1.28 -6.52
C ARG A 48 -3.78 0.06 -5.73
N PHE A 49 -3.91 0.16 -4.41
CA PHE A 49 -3.63 -0.92 -3.47
C PHE A 49 -4.90 -1.32 -2.72
N LEU A 50 -4.98 -2.59 -2.33
CA LEU A 50 -5.90 -3.02 -1.28
C LEU A 50 -5.21 -2.98 0.08
N VAL A 51 -5.95 -2.64 1.12
CA VAL A 51 -5.46 -2.68 2.49
C VAL A 51 -5.96 -3.95 3.19
N ILE A 52 -5.04 -4.68 3.82
CA ILE A 52 -5.32 -5.92 4.54
C ILE A 52 -4.79 -5.84 5.97
N ALA A 53 -5.62 -6.26 6.93
CA ALA A 53 -5.29 -6.19 8.35
C ALA A 53 -5.23 -7.57 9.04
N LYS A 54 -6.10 -8.50 8.63
CA LYS A 54 -6.34 -9.75 9.36
C LYS A 54 -5.80 -11.01 8.69
N GLN A 55 -5.84 -11.06 7.36
CA GLN A 55 -5.44 -12.24 6.59
C GLN A 55 -4.98 -11.89 5.18
N TRP A 56 -4.14 -12.74 4.60
CA TRP A 56 -3.78 -12.68 3.20
C TRP A 56 -4.97 -13.09 2.32
N PRO A 57 -5.32 -12.32 1.27
CA PRO A 57 -6.42 -12.65 0.39
C PRO A 57 -6.07 -13.89 -0.46
N ARG A 58 -7.02 -14.82 -0.58
CA ARG A 58 -6.87 -16.00 -1.45
C ARG A 58 -7.26 -15.68 -2.90
N HIS A 59 -8.30 -14.88 -3.08
CA HIS A 59 -8.82 -14.43 -4.36
C HIS A 59 -8.92 -12.90 -4.35
N LEU A 60 -8.70 -12.27 -5.51
CA LEU A 60 -8.87 -10.82 -5.67
C LEU A 60 -9.75 -10.54 -6.89
N PRO A 61 -10.88 -9.83 -6.73
CA PRO A 61 -11.79 -9.54 -7.84
C PRO A 61 -11.41 -8.26 -8.60
N LEU A 62 -10.15 -7.79 -8.49
CA LEU A 62 -9.68 -6.60 -9.18
C LEU A 62 -8.15 -6.61 -9.40
N ARG A 63 -7.69 -5.97 -10.47
CA ARG A 63 -6.26 -5.77 -10.73
C ARG A 63 -5.71 -4.64 -9.86
N ILE A 64 -4.78 -4.98 -8.98
CA ILE A 64 -4.07 -4.06 -8.08
C ILE A 64 -2.58 -3.96 -8.45
N SER A 65 -1.95 -2.89 -8.00
CA SER A 65 -0.50 -2.68 -8.12
C SER A 65 0.25 -3.10 -6.84
N GLY A 66 -0.46 -3.34 -5.74
CA GLY A 66 0.17 -3.62 -4.46
C GLY A 66 -0.80 -3.79 -3.30
N LEU A 67 -0.25 -4.08 -2.13
CA LEU A 67 -0.97 -4.25 -0.88
C LEU A 67 -0.43 -3.30 0.19
N GLY A 68 -1.34 -2.73 0.97
CA GLY A 68 -1.05 -2.14 2.28
C GLY A 68 -1.36 -3.16 3.38
N ALA A 69 -0.36 -3.83 3.95
CA ALA A 69 -0.56 -4.88 4.94
C ALA A 69 -0.29 -4.41 6.36
N SER A 70 -1.09 -4.89 7.32
CA SER A 70 -0.76 -4.69 8.74
C SER A 70 0.59 -5.33 9.06
N ARG A 71 1.39 -4.67 9.88
CA ARG A 71 2.65 -5.18 10.46
C ARG A 71 2.48 -6.60 11.01
N ARG A 72 1.33 -6.92 11.61
CA ARG A 72 1.05 -8.22 12.23
C ARG A 72 0.97 -9.39 11.24
N LEU A 73 0.75 -9.10 9.95
CA LEU A 73 0.66 -10.09 8.88
C LEU A 73 2.01 -10.45 8.27
N VAL A 74 2.96 -9.52 8.24
CA VAL A 74 4.27 -9.75 7.65
C VAL A 74 5.19 -10.33 8.73
N ARG A 75 5.31 -11.66 8.75
CA ARG A 75 6.01 -12.42 9.81
C ARG A 75 7.35 -12.97 9.36
N SER A 76 7.59 -12.99 8.05
CA SER A 76 8.78 -13.57 7.45
C SER A 76 9.12 -12.92 6.11
N ARG A 77 10.34 -13.16 5.62
CA ARG A 77 10.75 -12.74 4.27
C ARG A 77 9.92 -13.43 3.16
N SER A 78 9.45 -14.65 3.39
CA SER A 78 8.64 -15.37 2.39
C SER A 78 7.26 -14.74 2.17
N ASP A 79 6.71 -14.04 3.17
CA ASP A 79 5.49 -13.22 2.99
C ASP A 79 5.74 -12.12 1.94
N VAL A 80 6.87 -11.42 2.05
CA VAL A 80 7.28 -10.36 1.11
C VAL A 80 7.50 -10.95 -0.29
N THR A 81 8.31 -12.01 -0.39
CA THR A 81 8.56 -12.71 -1.66
C THR A 81 7.27 -13.24 -2.29
N GLY A 82 6.30 -13.69 -1.49
CA GLY A 82 4.99 -14.13 -1.96
C GLY A 82 4.17 -13.02 -2.61
N VAL A 83 4.27 -11.79 -2.12
CA VAL A 83 3.63 -10.62 -2.73
C VAL A 83 4.38 -10.21 -4.00
N HIS A 84 5.71 -10.13 -3.95
CA HIS A 84 6.55 -9.76 -5.09
C HIS A 84 6.42 -10.73 -6.28
N ARG A 85 6.28 -12.04 -6.04
CA ARG A 85 6.03 -13.05 -7.09
C ARG A 85 4.76 -12.80 -7.89
N ARG A 86 3.82 -12.01 -7.37
CA ARG A 86 2.59 -11.59 -8.07
C ARG A 86 2.77 -10.29 -8.85
N GLY A 87 3.98 -9.73 -8.87
CA GLY A 87 4.28 -8.42 -9.47
C GLY A 87 3.76 -7.24 -8.64
N TRP A 88 3.42 -7.47 -7.37
CA TRP A 88 2.81 -6.47 -6.49
C TRP A 88 3.82 -5.85 -5.54
N LYS A 89 3.60 -4.58 -5.22
CA LYS A 89 4.33 -3.87 -4.17
C LYS A 89 3.71 -4.17 -2.79
N LEU A 90 4.53 -4.18 -1.74
CA LEU A 90 4.10 -4.40 -0.36
C LEU A 90 4.49 -3.23 0.54
N PHE A 91 3.48 -2.48 1.00
CA PHE A 91 3.65 -1.40 1.96
C PHE A 91 3.10 -1.88 3.32
N VAL A 92 3.82 -1.64 4.42
CA VAL A 92 3.46 -2.17 5.73
C VAL A 92 3.09 -1.06 6.72
N TRP A 93 1.95 -1.20 7.39
CA TRP A 93 1.41 -0.22 8.35
C TRP A 93 1.02 -0.86 9.69
N THR A 94 1.01 -0.19 10.83
CA THR A 94 1.83 0.98 11.15
C THR A 94 3.10 0.48 11.82
N VAL A 95 4.27 0.92 11.35
CA VAL A 95 5.56 0.41 11.81
C VAL A 95 6.29 1.48 12.61
N ASN A 96 6.22 1.42 13.93
CA ASN A 96 6.74 2.48 14.82
C ASN A 96 8.01 2.09 15.60
N ARG A 97 8.38 0.79 15.62
CA ARG A 97 9.56 0.29 16.35
C ARG A 97 10.77 0.20 15.41
N PRO A 98 11.93 0.80 15.76
CA PRO A 98 13.17 0.71 14.97
C PRO A 98 13.56 -0.71 14.52
N ALA A 99 13.50 -1.67 15.45
CA ALA A 99 13.81 -3.07 15.16
C ALA A 99 12.87 -3.70 14.12
N ASP A 100 11.60 -3.27 14.07
CA ASP A 100 10.66 -3.71 13.04
C ASP A 100 10.93 -3.01 11.70
N MET A 101 11.25 -1.72 11.72
CA MET A 101 11.61 -0.96 10.51
C MET A 101 12.80 -1.61 9.80
N GLN A 102 13.90 -1.83 10.54
CA GLN A 102 15.12 -2.46 10.01
C GLN A 102 14.85 -3.89 9.52
N ARG A 103 14.11 -4.68 10.29
CA ARG A 103 13.80 -6.06 9.91
C ARG A 103 12.95 -6.14 8.65
N LEU A 104 11.89 -5.33 8.53
CA LEU A 104 11.04 -5.30 7.35
C LEU A 104 11.78 -4.75 6.12
N ALA A 105 12.59 -3.71 6.29
CA ALA A 105 13.45 -3.19 5.23
C ALA A 105 14.44 -4.27 4.75
N ALA A 106 15.08 -5.01 5.66
CA ALA A 106 15.96 -6.13 5.32
C ALA A 106 15.24 -7.28 4.61
N TRP A 107 13.94 -7.48 4.88
CA TRP A 107 13.12 -8.45 4.14
C TRP A 107 12.69 -7.94 2.76
N GLY A 108 12.88 -6.66 2.46
CA GLY A 108 12.63 -6.08 1.14
C GLY A 108 11.21 -5.53 0.96
N VAL A 109 10.51 -5.09 2.01
CA VAL A 109 9.23 -4.39 1.81
C VAL A 109 9.45 -3.10 1.00
N ASP A 110 8.49 -2.76 0.14
CA ASP A 110 8.62 -1.60 -0.75
C ASP A 110 8.33 -0.26 -0.06
N GLY A 111 7.68 -0.29 1.11
CA GLY A 111 7.36 0.92 1.86
C GLY A 111 6.95 0.63 3.30
N LEU A 112 7.27 1.58 4.18
CA LEU A 112 6.81 1.59 5.57
C LEU A 112 5.89 2.79 5.78
N ILE A 113 4.74 2.54 6.40
CA ILE A 113 3.82 3.57 6.86
C ILE A 113 4.01 3.67 8.38
N THR A 114 4.40 4.84 8.86
CA THR A 114 4.84 5.05 10.24
C THR A 114 4.37 6.39 10.79
N ASP A 115 4.08 6.43 12.09
CA ASP A 115 3.87 7.68 12.82
C ASP A 115 5.20 8.30 13.30
N ARG A 116 6.32 7.58 13.07
CA ARG A 116 7.68 7.94 13.52
C ARG A 116 8.65 8.08 12.33
N PRO A 117 8.40 9.04 11.42
CA PRO A 117 9.28 9.25 10.26
C PRO A 117 10.70 9.68 10.65
N ASP A 118 10.85 10.35 11.80
CA ASP A 118 12.14 10.66 12.43
C ASP A 118 12.99 9.40 12.64
N ARG A 119 12.40 8.38 13.27
CA ARG A 119 13.08 7.11 13.56
C ARG A 119 13.36 6.32 12.29
N ALA A 120 12.43 6.33 11.34
CA ALA A 120 12.62 5.67 10.06
C ALA A 120 13.84 6.24 9.32
N LYS A 121 13.99 7.58 9.29
CA LYS A 121 15.16 8.22 8.70
C LYS A 121 16.47 7.80 9.38
N SER A 122 16.53 7.84 10.72
CA SER A 122 17.74 7.46 11.45
C SER A 122 18.12 5.99 11.28
N CYS A 123 17.13 5.09 11.26
CA CYS A 123 17.40 3.65 11.29
C CYS A 123 17.55 3.00 9.90
N LEU A 124 17.13 3.68 8.83
CA LEU A 124 17.16 3.19 7.45
C LEU A 124 18.10 3.97 6.54
N ALA A 125 18.80 4.97 7.07
CA ALA A 125 19.84 5.68 6.32
C ALA A 125 20.86 4.67 5.75
N PRO A 126 21.30 4.83 4.49
CA PRO A 126 22.44 4.09 3.97
C PRO A 126 23.62 4.27 4.93
N ARG A 127 24.35 3.19 5.20
CA ARG A 127 25.64 3.28 5.86
C ARG A 127 26.67 3.84 4.91
#